data_AF-A0AA35IDZ6-F1
#
_entry.id   AF-A0AA35IDZ6-F1
#
_cell.length_a   1.000
_cell.length_b   1.000
_cell.length_c   1.000
_cell.angle_alpha   90.00
_cell.angle_beta   90.00
_cell.angle_gamma   90.00
#
_symmetry.space_group_name_H-M   'P 1'
#
loop_
_entity.id
_entity.type
_entity.pdbx_description
1 polymer ?
#
loop_
_entity_poly.entity_id
_entity_poly.type
_entity_poly.pdbx_seq_one_letter_code
_entity_poly.pdbx_strand_id
1 'polypeptide(L)'
;MPHDAFWLPASEHCSLYVHQWLPATPVKAVVLLAHGMAEHAGRYQRLGRALSEAGFALVAADQRGHGRTAELGSLGLFARHHG
;
A
#
# COMPACT_ATOMS: atom_id res chain seq x y z
N MET A 1 -5.73 16.71 2.35
CA MET A 1 -4.67 15.73 2.60
C MET A 1 -4.25 15.17 1.25
N PRO A 2 -2.97 15.25 0.86
CA PRO A 2 -2.50 14.60 -0.35
C PRO A 2 -2.51 13.08 -0.10
N HIS A 3 -3.54 12.42 -0.61
CA HIS A 3 -3.47 10.99 -0.94
C HIS A 3 -3.10 10.92 -2.42
N ASP A 4 -2.04 10.20 -2.70
CA ASP A 4 -1.62 9.93 -4.07
C ASP A 4 -1.22 8.47 -4.19
N ALA A 5 -1.16 7.97 -5.42
CA ALA A 5 -0.71 6.63 -5.68
C ALA A 5 0.02 6.52 -7.01
N PHE A 6 1.11 5.77 -7.01
CA PHE A 6 2.03 5.68 -8.13
C PHE A 6 2.55 4.26 -8.31
N TRP A 7 3.04 3.97 -9.52
CA TRP A 7 3.75 2.74 -9.80
C TRP A 7 5.22 2.89 -9.43
N LEU A 8 5.71 1.99 -8.58
CA LEU A 8 7.11 1.90 -8.17
C LEU A 8 7.76 0.70 -8.87
N PRO A 9 8.79 0.89 -9.71
CA PRO A 9 9.60 -0.22 -10.21
C PRO A 9 10.24 -0.97 -9.05
N ALA A 10 10.03 -2.29 -8.97
CA ALA A 10 10.66 -3.15 -7.98
C ALA A 10 11.47 -4.26 -8.67
N SER A 11 12.11 -5.12 -7.87
CA SER A 11 12.88 -6.25 -8.39
C SER A 11 12.03 -7.22 -9.22
N GLU A 12 12.69 -8.08 -10.01
CA GLU A 12 12.05 -9.18 -10.74
C GLU A 12 10.95 -8.72 -11.73
N HIS A 13 11.16 -7.60 -12.43
CA HIS A 13 10.26 -7.05 -13.46
C HIS A 13 8.82 -6.77 -12.97
N CYS A 14 8.62 -6.65 -11.67
CA CYS A 14 7.31 -6.37 -11.08
C CYS A 14 7.27 -4.92 -10.61
N SER A 15 6.34 -4.12 -11.14
CA SER A 15 6.03 -2.81 -10.58
C SER A 15 4.96 -2.96 -9.49
N LEU A 16 5.15 -2.27 -8.37
CA LEU A 16 4.19 -2.23 -7.27
C LEU A 16 3.32 -0.99 -7.37
N TYR A 17 2.02 -1.13 -7.17
CA TYR A 17 1.14 0.01 -6.97
C TYR A 17 1.23 0.46 -5.52
N VAL A 18 1.68 1.69 -5.30
CA VAL A 18 1.98 2.22 -3.96
C VAL A 18 1.07 3.40 -3.65
N HIS A 19 0.38 3.32 -2.52
CA HIS A 19 -0.36 4.45 -1.95
C HIS A 19 0.52 5.22 -0.97
N GLN A 20 0.42 6.54 -1.01
CA GLN A 20 1.04 7.43 -0.04
C GLN A 20 0.02 8.42 0.53
N TRP A 21 0.13 8.67 1.83
CA TRP A 21 -0.56 9.75 2.53
C TRP A 21 0.48 10.61 3.22
N LEU A 22 0.53 11.89 2.85
CA LEU A 22 1.51 12.83 3.37
C LEU A 22 0.84 13.84 4.33
N PRO A 23 1.50 14.18 5.45
CA PRO A 23 1.05 15.29 6.29
C PRO A 23 1.24 16.63 5.56
N ALA A 24 0.43 17.64 5.92
CA ALA A 24 0.64 19.01 5.44
C ALA A 24 1.78 19.75 6.19
N THR A 25 2.28 19.15 7.27
CA THR A 25 3.41 19.63 8.08
C THR A 25 4.69 18.90 7.70
N PRO A 26 5.88 19.34 8.18
CA PRO A 26 7.09 18.53 8.08
C PRO A 26 6.85 17.10 8.61
N VAL A 27 7.37 16.11 7.86
CA VAL A 27 7.19 14.69 8.16
C VAL A 27 8.01 14.31 9.38
N LYS A 28 7.34 13.81 10.44
CA LYS A 28 8.01 13.36 11.67
C LYS A 28 8.69 12.00 11.49
N ALA A 29 7.99 11.08 10.83
CA ALA A 29 8.50 9.76 10.44
C ALA A 29 7.61 9.17 9.34
N VAL A 30 8.12 8.12 8.69
CA VAL A 30 7.39 7.32 7.69
C VAL A 30 6.97 6.00 8.34
N VAL A 31 5.69 5.66 8.21
CA VAL A 31 5.13 4.36 8.56
C VAL A 31 4.99 3.56 7.26
N LEU A 32 5.63 2.40 7.20
CA LEU A 32 5.45 1.44 6.12
C LEU A 32 4.40 0.42 6.54
N LEU A 33 3.34 0.27 5.77
CA LEU A 33 2.26 -0.67 6.05
C LEU A 33 2.29 -1.84 5.07
N ALA A 34 2.30 -3.05 5.64
CA ALA A 34 2.03 -4.31 4.95
C ALA A 34 0.59 -4.71 5.27
N HIS A 35 -0.25 -4.84 4.24
CA HIS A 35 -1.63 -5.31 4.40
C HIS A 35 -1.69 -6.83 4.57
N GLY A 36 -2.85 -7.36 4.99
CA GLY A 36 -3.07 -8.79 5.14
C GLY A 36 -3.31 -9.53 3.82
N MET A 37 -3.37 -10.86 3.90
CA MET A 37 -3.76 -11.73 2.80
C MET A 37 -5.21 -11.45 2.37
N ALA A 38 -5.46 -11.50 1.06
CA ALA A 38 -6.76 -11.16 0.46
C ALA A 38 -7.23 -9.71 0.73
N GLU A 39 -6.31 -8.80 1.08
CA GLU A 39 -6.56 -7.36 1.20
C GLU A 39 -5.79 -6.56 0.14
N HIS A 40 -5.85 -5.23 0.23
CA HIS A 40 -5.05 -4.29 -0.56
C HIS A 40 -4.82 -2.99 0.23
N ALA A 41 -3.77 -2.25 -0.08
CA ALA A 41 -3.32 -1.09 0.69
C ALA A 41 -4.33 0.07 0.69
N GLY A 42 -5.10 0.23 -0.38
CA GLY A 42 -6.16 1.25 -0.46
C GLY A 42 -7.22 1.18 0.66
N ARG A 43 -7.43 0.01 1.29
CA ARG A 43 -8.37 -0.14 2.42
C ARG A 43 -7.97 0.67 3.66
N TYR A 44 -6.70 1.06 3.77
CA TYR A 44 -6.16 1.77 4.93
C TYR A 44 -6.28 3.30 4.85
N GLN A 45 -7.13 3.83 3.97
CA GLN A 45 -7.35 5.28 3.83
C GLN A 45 -7.65 5.98 5.17
N ARG A 46 -8.45 5.36 6.06
CA ARG A 46 -8.76 5.93 7.38
C ARG A 46 -7.52 6.04 8.27
N LEU A 47 -6.66 5.01 8.26
CA LEU A 47 -5.39 5.02 8.99
C LEU A 47 -4.41 6.04 8.42
N GLY A 48 -4.27 6.08 7.08
CA GLY A 48 -3.44 7.06 6.39
C GLY A 48 -3.81 8.49 6.74
N ARG A 49 -5.12 8.79 6.75
CA ARG A 49 -5.63 10.08 7.22
C ARG A 49 -5.23 10.38 8.66
N ALA A 50 -5.47 9.46 9.59
CA ALA A 50 -5.17 9.66 11.00
C ALA A 50 -3.67 9.89 11.26
N LEU A 51 -2.80 9.13 10.57
CA LEU A 51 -1.35 9.29 10.66
C LEU A 51 -0.88 10.62 10.06
N SER A 52 -1.41 11.02 8.90
CA SER A 52 -1.09 12.32 8.29
C SER A 52 -1.55 13.50 9.13
N GLU A 53 -2.73 13.41 9.78
CA GLU A 53 -3.20 14.42 10.75
C GLU A 53 -2.26 14.51 11.97
N ALA A 54 -1.63 13.42 12.38
CA ALA A 54 -0.64 13.38 13.46
C ALA A 54 0.79 13.78 13.03
N GLY A 55 1.03 14.08 11.75
CA GLY A 55 2.33 14.48 11.21
C GLY A 55 3.22 13.33 10.70
N PHE A 56 2.66 12.14 10.52
CA PHE A 56 3.36 10.97 9.97
C PHE A 56 2.97 10.73 8.52
N ALA A 57 3.93 10.32 7.69
CA ALA A 57 3.62 9.81 6.36
C ALA A 57 3.25 8.32 6.47
N LEU A 58 2.22 7.88 5.76
CA LEU A 58 1.93 6.45 5.56
C LEU A 58 2.24 6.09 4.11
N VAL A 59 3.02 5.04 3.91
CA VAL A 59 3.27 4.44 2.60
C VAL A 59 2.88 2.98 2.66
N ALA A 60 2.07 2.53 1.70
CA ALA A 60 1.56 1.17 1.66
C ALA A 60 1.50 0.70 0.20
N ALA A 61 2.23 -0.37 -0.10
CA ALA A 61 2.15 -1.03 -1.39
C ALA A 61 1.01 -2.05 -1.40
N ASP A 62 0.31 -2.16 -2.52
CA ASP A 62 -0.36 -3.40 -2.87
C ASP A 62 0.73 -4.46 -3.07
N GLN A 63 0.81 -5.42 -2.15
CA GLN A 63 1.81 -6.49 -2.18
C GLN A 63 1.67 -7.31 -3.47
N ARG A 64 2.74 -8.02 -3.86
CA ARG A 64 2.70 -8.89 -5.04
C ARG A 64 1.50 -9.85 -4.98
N GLY A 65 0.78 -9.94 -6.09
CA GLY A 65 -0.44 -10.73 -6.21
C GLY A 65 -1.68 -10.19 -5.49
N HIS A 66 -1.63 -8.96 -5.00
CA HIS A 66 -2.75 -8.28 -4.36
C HIS A 66 -3.04 -6.93 -5.02
N GLY A 67 -4.27 -6.44 -4.79
CA GLY A 67 -4.72 -5.12 -5.26
C GLY A 67 -4.41 -4.86 -6.73
N ARG A 68 -4.00 -3.63 -7.04
CA ARG A 68 -3.66 -3.21 -8.40
C ARG A 68 -2.35 -3.82 -8.88
N THR A 69 -1.40 -4.13 -7.98
CA THR A 69 -0.16 -4.82 -8.35
C THR A 69 -0.42 -6.16 -9.04
N ALA A 70 -1.49 -6.88 -8.65
CA ALA A 70 -1.86 -8.15 -9.28
C ALA A 70 -2.33 -8.00 -10.74
N GLU A 71 -2.79 -6.82 -11.16
CA GLU A 71 -3.25 -6.56 -12.54
C GLU A 71 -2.11 -6.73 -13.56
N LEU A 72 -0.86 -6.57 -13.13
CA LEU A 72 0.34 -6.72 -13.97
C LEU A 72 1.01 -8.09 -13.82
N GLY A 73 0.43 -9.02 -13.05
CA GLY A 73 1.09 -10.27 -12.69
C GLY A 73 0.12 -11.40 -12.37
N SER A 74 0.50 -12.27 -11.43
CA SER A 74 -0.33 -13.38 -10.97
C SER A 74 -1.02 -13.02 -9.66
N LEU A 75 -2.25 -13.50 -9.46
CA LEU A 75 -2.96 -13.40 -8.19
C LEU A 75 -2.23 -14.19 -7.09
N GLY A 76 -2.22 -13.64 -5.89
CA GLY A 76 -1.70 -14.30 -4.69
C GLY A 76 -2.54 -15.55 -4.38
N LEU A 77 -1.86 -16.66 -4.09
CA LEU A 77 -2.53 -17.88 -3.66
C LEU A 77 -2.82 -17.80 -2.16
N PHE A 78 -4.09 -17.75 -1.79
CA PHE A 78 -4.50 -17.87 -0.39
C PHE A 78 -4.43 -19.32 0.08
N ALA A 79 -5.22 -20.20 -0.56
CA ALA A 79 -5.20 -21.64 -0.35
C ALA A 79 -5.76 -22.37 -1.58
N ARG A 80 -5.41 -23.65 -1.74
CA ARG A 80 -6.08 -24.53 -2.72
C ARG A 80 -7.36 -25.14 -2.15
N HIS A 81 -7.37 -25.40 -0.84
CA HIS A 81 -8.50 -25.95 -0.09
C HIS A 81 -8.48 -25.39 1.34
N HIS A 82 -9.65 -25.23 1.95
CA HIS A 82 -9.87 -24.90 3.36
C HIS A 82 -9.31 -23.59 3.94
N GLY A 83 -8.70 -22.72 3.14
CA GLY A 83 -8.22 -21.40 3.61
C GLY A 83 -6.93 -21.48 4.41
#